data_AF-A0A1H7HQD6-F1
#
_entry.id   AF-A0A1H7HQD6-F1
#
_cell.length_a   1.000
_cell.length_b   1.000
_cell.length_c   1.000
_cell.angle_alpha   90.00
_cell.angle_beta   90.00
_cell.angle_gamma   90.00
#
_symmetry.space_group_name_H-M   'P 1'
#
loop_
_entity.id
_entity.type
_entity.pdbx_description
1 polymer ?
#
loop_
_entity_poly.entity_id
_entity_poly.type
_entity_poly.pdbx_seq_one_letter_code
_entity_poly.pdbx_strand_id
1 'polypeptide(L)'
;MKKISAIFTAAVMAFSLALPASAAKHEDPAVAHITYADAPEGTVYTDILIKMTTDDESYTDFTQPPQVCEEDAKNGTALDIAAESGIAKYHEDGYVSLSLHHKKAGVLCIYSNEEVLKMDPSCDFIDLSINYGDFKAAYIDAEGNILGVTSASETAYSMDTPYGFSTEGDSLTFQRHGAHPRTISIMIAAAALVLISLPIIIGFIVSKRKKRLKASERAKETQNDLK
;
A
#
# COMPACT_ATOMS: atom_id res chain seq x y z
N MET A 1 -10.52 6.09 -45.53
CA MET A 1 -9.90 5.12 -44.60
C MET A 1 -8.99 5.78 -43.55
N LYS A 2 -8.20 6.82 -43.89
CA LYS A 2 -7.29 7.54 -42.97
C LYS A 2 -7.85 7.97 -41.59
N LYS A 3 -9.11 8.43 -41.51
CA LYS A 3 -9.73 8.86 -40.23
C LYS A 3 -10.05 7.74 -39.23
N ILE A 4 -10.19 6.49 -39.68
CA ILE A 4 -10.42 5.33 -38.78
C ILE A 4 -9.09 4.85 -38.20
N SER A 5 -8.04 4.83 -39.03
CA SER A 5 -6.69 4.51 -38.57
C SER A 5 -6.27 5.42 -37.43
N ALA A 6 -6.51 6.73 -37.54
CA ALA A 6 -6.15 7.69 -36.48
C ALA A 6 -6.89 7.44 -35.15
N ILE A 7 -8.18 7.08 -35.18
CA ILE A 7 -8.96 6.80 -33.96
C ILE A 7 -8.52 5.47 -33.34
N PHE A 8 -8.25 4.46 -34.17
CA PHE A 8 -7.76 3.16 -33.69
C PHE A 8 -6.35 3.29 -33.10
N THR A 9 -5.46 4.05 -33.74
CA THR A 9 -4.12 4.33 -33.21
C THR A 9 -4.18 5.17 -31.93
N ALA A 10 -5.11 6.14 -31.82
CA ALA A 10 -5.30 6.89 -30.57
C ALA A 10 -5.86 6.01 -29.43
N ALA A 11 -6.77 5.08 -29.74
CA ALA A 11 -7.29 4.12 -28.76
C ALA A 11 -6.24 3.10 -28.32
N VAL A 12 -5.43 2.58 -29.25
CA VAL A 12 -4.29 1.70 -28.95
C VAL A 12 -3.22 2.44 -28.15
N MET A 13 -2.90 3.70 -28.49
CA MET A 13 -1.97 4.53 -27.72
C MET A 13 -2.50 4.82 -26.31
N ALA A 14 -3.79 5.08 -26.14
CA ALA A 14 -4.40 5.24 -24.82
C ALA A 14 -4.37 3.93 -24.00
N PHE A 15 -4.53 2.77 -24.65
CA PHE A 15 -4.41 1.46 -24.01
C PHE A 15 -2.96 1.11 -23.64
N SER A 16 -1.99 1.45 -24.49
CA SER A 16 -0.57 1.21 -24.23
C SER A 16 0.04 2.21 -23.23
N LEU A 17 -0.47 3.45 -23.18
CA LEU A 17 -0.08 4.44 -22.16
C LEU A 17 -0.76 4.18 -20.80
N ALA A 18 -1.87 3.43 -20.76
CA ALA A 18 -2.48 2.93 -19.53
C ALA A 18 -1.74 1.69 -18.96
N LEU A 19 -0.77 1.14 -19.69
CA LEU A 19 0.08 0.04 -19.24
C LEU A 19 1.50 0.52 -18.90
N PRO A 20 1.66 1.15 -17.72
CA PRO A 20 2.82 0.90 -16.89
C PRO A 20 2.37 0.28 -15.56
N ALA A 21 1.34 -0.57 -15.58
CA ALA A 21 0.91 -1.31 -14.38
C ALA A 21 1.80 -2.52 -14.08
N SER A 22 2.64 -2.97 -15.04
CA SER A 22 3.46 -4.19 -14.91
C SER A 22 4.92 -3.92 -14.51
N ALA A 23 5.26 -2.71 -14.08
CA ALA A 23 6.59 -2.36 -13.60
C ALA A 23 6.58 -1.79 -12.17
N ALA A 24 5.46 -1.92 -11.45
CA ALA A 24 5.44 -1.68 -10.02
C ALA A 24 6.30 -2.77 -9.37
N LYS A 25 7.32 -2.37 -8.58
CA LYS A 25 8.02 -3.32 -7.71
C LYS A 25 6.97 -3.99 -6.84
N HIS A 26 7.02 -5.30 -6.71
CA HIS A 26 6.12 -5.98 -5.79
C HIS A 26 6.83 -6.07 -4.44
N GLU A 27 6.43 -5.20 -3.53
CA GLU A 27 6.92 -5.21 -2.15
C GLU A 27 5.94 -6.03 -1.29
N ASP A 28 6.49 -6.86 -0.40
CA ASP A 28 5.71 -7.72 0.48
C ASP A 28 5.03 -6.87 1.57
N PRO A 29 3.68 -6.80 1.60
CA PRO A 29 2.97 -5.99 2.59
C PRO A 29 3.05 -6.57 4.01
N ALA A 30 3.57 -7.78 4.20
CA ALA A 30 3.83 -8.37 5.52
C ALA A 30 5.22 -8.00 6.07
N VAL A 31 6.04 -7.26 5.33
CA VAL A 31 7.36 -6.79 5.78
C VAL A 31 7.33 -5.26 5.88
N ALA A 32 7.57 -4.73 7.08
CA ALA A 32 7.70 -3.30 7.32
C ALA A 32 9.14 -2.93 7.66
N HIS A 33 9.66 -1.95 6.93
CA HIS A 33 10.92 -1.27 7.25
C HIS A 33 10.63 -0.08 8.17
N ILE A 34 11.26 -0.04 9.34
CA ILE A 34 11.09 1.02 10.33
C ILE A 34 12.38 1.84 10.37
N THR A 35 12.22 3.15 10.28
CA THR A 35 13.32 4.12 10.36
C THR A 35 12.91 5.25 11.27
N TYR A 36 13.88 5.90 11.91
CA TYR A 36 13.61 7.00 12.82
C TYR A 36 14.67 8.09 12.68
N ALA A 37 14.22 9.33 12.81
CA ALA A 37 15.02 10.53 12.89
C ALA A 37 14.59 11.36 14.10
N ASP A 38 15.51 12.14 14.66
CA ASP A 38 15.27 13.01 15.82
C ASP A 38 14.63 12.28 17.02
N ALA A 39 15.01 11.02 17.21
CA ALA A 39 14.59 10.23 18.36
C ALA A 39 15.18 10.77 19.68
N PRO A 40 14.50 10.58 20.82
CA PRO A 40 15.04 10.93 22.13
C PRO A 40 16.41 10.29 22.39
N GLU A 41 17.27 11.01 23.13
CA GLU A 41 18.57 10.47 23.55
C GLU A 41 18.40 9.17 24.34
N GLY A 42 19.18 8.15 24.01
CA GLY A 42 19.11 6.82 24.62
C GLY A 42 18.21 5.83 23.89
N THR A 43 17.55 6.22 22.79
CA THR A 43 16.77 5.30 21.95
C THR A 43 17.69 4.22 21.37
N VAL A 44 17.35 2.96 21.63
CA VAL A 44 18.00 1.77 21.06
C VAL A 44 17.20 1.26 19.88
N TYR A 45 15.87 1.24 19.99
CA TYR A 45 14.99 0.82 18.91
C TYR A 45 13.62 1.49 18.99
N THR A 46 12.85 1.35 17.93
CA THR A 46 11.45 1.77 17.86
C THR A 46 10.53 0.57 17.73
N ASP A 47 9.41 0.59 18.45
CA ASP A 47 8.36 -0.40 18.26
C ASP A 47 7.07 0.26 17.79
N ILE A 48 6.33 -0.46 16.95
CA ILE A 48 5.05 0.01 16.44
C ILE A 48 3.97 -0.39 17.44
N LEU A 49 3.10 0.57 17.76
CA LEU A 49 1.98 0.39 18.64
C LEU A 49 0.69 0.31 17.84
N ILE A 50 -0.16 -0.66 18.18
CA ILE A 50 -1.50 -0.84 17.58
C ILE A 50 -2.58 -0.76 18.64
N LYS A 51 -3.76 -0.26 18.28
CA LYS A 51 -4.93 -0.33 19.16
C LYS A 51 -5.47 -1.74 19.18
N MET A 52 -5.20 -2.50 20.24
CA MET A 52 -5.65 -3.87 20.38
C MET A 52 -5.96 -4.17 21.84
N THR A 53 -7.09 -4.81 22.08
CA THR A 53 -7.53 -5.18 23.43
C THR A 53 -7.09 -6.60 23.76
N THR A 54 -7.03 -6.94 25.05
CA THR A 54 -6.55 -8.25 25.50
C THR A 54 -7.53 -9.41 25.20
N ASP A 55 -8.78 -9.10 24.86
CA ASP A 55 -9.80 -10.05 24.41
C ASP A 55 -9.79 -10.28 22.89
N ASP A 56 -8.95 -9.56 22.14
CA ASP A 56 -8.79 -9.76 20.70
C ASP A 56 -8.21 -11.15 20.40
N GLU A 57 -8.75 -11.84 19.39
CA GLU A 57 -8.29 -13.17 18.99
C GLU A 57 -6.83 -13.19 18.52
N SER A 58 -6.27 -12.04 18.13
CA SER A 58 -4.88 -11.87 17.70
C SER A 58 -3.95 -11.47 18.84
N TYR A 59 -4.46 -11.19 20.05
CA TYR A 59 -3.66 -10.77 21.21
C TYR A 59 -2.97 -11.96 21.91
N THR A 60 -1.72 -11.77 22.30
CA THR A 60 -0.96 -12.66 23.19
C THR A 60 -0.23 -11.85 24.25
N ASP A 61 -0.03 -12.43 25.43
CA ASP A 61 0.62 -11.73 26.56
C ASP A 61 2.06 -11.34 26.25
N PHE A 62 2.78 -12.19 25.52
CA PHE A 62 4.13 -11.92 25.04
C PHE A 62 4.48 -12.91 23.92
N THR A 63 5.06 -12.45 22.82
CA THR A 63 5.56 -13.29 21.72
C THR A 63 7.03 -13.68 21.99
N GLN A 64 7.94 -12.73 21.75
CA GLN A 64 9.38 -12.89 21.76
C GLN A 64 10.05 -11.50 21.79
N PRO A 65 11.26 -11.37 22.35
CA PRO A 65 11.96 -10.11 22.38
C PRO A 65 12.46 -9.69 20.98
N PRO A 66 12.62 -8.37 20.73
CA PRO A 66 13.35 -7.85 19.59
C PRO A 66 14.80 -8.35 19.58
N GLN A 67 15.42 -8.38 18.39
CA GLN A 67 16.78 -8.87 18.21
C GLN A 67 17.65 -7.85 17.46
N VAL A 68 18.89 -7.69 17.90
CA VAL A 68 19.93 -7.03 17.09
C VAL A 68 20.42 -8.02 16.05
N CYS A 69 20.14 -7.72 14.78
CA CYS A 69 20.42 -8.61 13.65
C CYS A 69 21.62 -8.08 12.85
N GLU A 70 22.48 -8.97 12.39
CA GLU A 70 23.56 -8.64 11.45
C GLU A 70 23.10 -8.83 10.00
N GLU A 71 23.69 -8.10 9.06
CA GLU A 71 23.44 -8.33 7.63
C GLU A 71 23.67 -9.80 7.27
N ASP A 72 22.75 -10.39 6.51
CA ASP A 72 22.74 -11.81 6.11
C ASP A 72 22.64 -12.86 7.23
N ALA A 73 22.51 -12.45 8.50
CA ALA A 73 22.30 -13.39 9.60
C ALA A 73 20.86 -13.89 9.63
N LYS A 74 20.69 -15.21 9.79
CA LYS A 74 19.36 -15.83 9.90
C LYS A 74 18.65 -15.51 11.22
N ASN A 75 19.42 -15.17 12.26
CA ASN A 75 18.97 -14.86 13.61
C ASN A 75 19.83 -13.71 14.16
N GLY A 76 19.28 -12.95 15.10
CA GLY A 76 19.99 -11.92 15.85
C GLY A 76 20.22 -12.29 17.32
N THR A 77 20.82 -11.36 18.05
CA THR A 77 20.96 -11.42 19.51
C THR A 77 19.75 -10.76 20.15
N ALA A 78 19.00 -11.50 20.96
CA ALA A 78 17.85 -10.95 21.67
C ALA A 78 18.27 -9.81 22.61
N LEU A 79 17.51 -8.72 22.58
CA LEU A 79 17.56 -7.70 23.62
C LEU A 79 16.96 -8.27 24.93
N ASP A 80 17.37 -7.70 26.05
CA ASP A 80 16.87 -8.06 27.39
C ASP A 80 15.49 -7.44 27.65
N ILE A 81 14.55 -7.71 26.75
CA ILE A 81 13.16 -7.28 26.83
C ILE A 81 12.32 -8.45 27.30
N ALA A 82 11.64 -8.28 28.43
CA ALA A 82 10.81 -9.28 29.05
C ALA A 82 9.39 -8.76 29.27
N ALA A 83 8.48 -9.64 29.71
CA ALA A 83 7.07 -9.28 29.96
C ALA A 83 6.93 -8.18 31.04
N GLU A 84 7.96 -8.00 31.87
CA GLU A 84 8.04 -6.98 32.89
C GLU A 84 8.53 -5.61 32.39
N SER A 85 9.14 -5.54 31.21
CA SER A 85 9.66 -4.30 30.61
C SER A 85 8.55 -3.27 30.37
N GLY A 86 8.91 -1.99 30.37
CA GLY A 86 7.96 -0.89 30.20
C GLY A 86 7.11 -1.01 28.93
N ILE A 87 7.75 -1.33 27.80
CA ILE A 87 7.08 -1.55 26.51
C ILE A 87 6.11 -2.74 26.52
N ALA A 88 6.46 -3.84 27.19
CA ALA A 88 5.61 -5.04 27.27
C ALA A 88 4.37 -4.84 28.17
N LYS A 89 4.40 -3.84 29.04
CA LYS A 89 3.26 -3.46 29.89
C LYS A 89 2.48 -2.28 29.33
N TYR A 90 2.93 -1.71 28.22
CA TYR A 90 2.35 -0.50 27.68
C TYR A 90 0.91 -0.76 27.20
N HIS A 91 -0.02 0.02 27.72
CA HIS A 91 -1.44 -0.10 27.42
C HIS A 91 -2.15 1.27 27.57
N GLU A 92 -1.56 2.34 27.04
CA GLU A 92 -2.17 3.68 27.07
C GLU A 92 -3.07 3.92 25.85
N ASP A 93 -4.25 4.49 26.07
CA ASP A 93 -5.27 4.73 25.02
C ASP A 93 -5.66 3.49 24.19
N GLY A 94 -5.47 2.29 24.75
CA GLY A 94 -5.70 1.01 24.08
C GLY A 94 -4.59 0.59 23.12
N TYR A 95 -3.47 1.33 23.07
CA TYR A 95 -2.30 0.96 22.28
C TYR A 95 -1.40 -0.02 23.03
N VAL A 96 -0.98 -1.08 22.35
CA VAL A 96 -0.01 -2.07 22.82
C VAL A 96 1.10 -2.28 21.80
N SER A 97 2.23 -2.80 22.23
CA SER A 97 3.33 -3.22 21.35
C SER A 97 2.87 -4.26 20.31
N LEU A 98 3.02 -3.93 19.02
CA LEU A 98 2.69 -4.84 17.92
C LEU A 98 3.63 -6.06 17.91
N SER A 99 4.94 -5.82 18.06
CA SER A 99 5.94 -6.88 17.99
C SER A 99 5.83 -7.87 19.16
N LEU A 100 5.42 -7.39 20.35
CA LEU A 100 5.34 -8.21 21.56
C LEU A 100 3.97 -8.85 21.80
N HIS A 101 2.87 -8.26 21.31
CA HIS A 101 1.51 -8.73 21.67
C HIS A 101 0.66 -9.28 20.53
N HIS A 102 1.11 -9.19 19.27
CA HIS A 102 0.32 -9.73 18.17
C HIS A 102 0.78 -11.15 17.80
N LYS A 103 -0.12 -12.14 17.82
CA LYS A 103 0.19 -13.57 17.57
C LYS A 103 0.89 -13.84 16.25
N LYS A 104 0.67 -12.97 15.27
CA LYS A 104 1.26 -13.06 13.93
C LYS A 104 2.49 -12.19 13.74
N ALA A 105 2.92 -11.44 14.75
CA ALA A 105 4.17 -10.71 14.66
C ALA A 105 5.36 -11.68 14.74
N GLY A 106 6.24 -11.56 13.76
CA GLY A 106 7.56 -12.18 13.77
C GLY A 106 8.54 -11.39 14.63
N VAL A 107 9.82 -11.75 14.56
CA VAL A 107 10.87 -11.07 15.32
C VAL A 107 11.06 -9.67 14.73
N LEU A 108 11.04 -8.64 15.57
CA LEU A 108 11.54 -7.32 15.22
C LEU A 108 13.07 -7.39 15.17
N CYS A 109 13.65 -7.27 13.97
CA CYS A 109 15.09 -7.24 13.76
C CYS A 109 15.58 -5.80 13.69
N ILE A 110 16.59 -5.46 14.50
CA ILE A 110 17.22 -4.14 14.57
C ILE A 110 18.56 -4.25 13.87
N TYR A 111 18.70 -3.56 12.74
CA TYR A 111 19.96 -3.42 12.00
C TYR A 111 20.56 -2.03 12.26
N SER A 112 21.77 -1.80 11.75
CA SER A 112 22.50 -0.54 12.00
C SER A 112 21.84 0.72 11.42
N ASN A 113 21.00 0.55 10.40
CA ASN A 113 20.44 1.63 9.58
C ASN A 113 18.91 1.56 9.44
N GLU A 114 18.29 0.46 9.83
CA GLU A 114 16.85 0.24 9.78
C GLU A 114 16.45 -0.88 10.74
N GLU A 115 15.17 -0.95 11.05
CA GLU A 115 14.58 -2.10 11.72
C GLU A 115 13.57 -2.75 10.78
N VAL A 116 13.37 -4.06 10.93
CA VAL A 116 12.45 -4.82 10.08
C VAL A 116 11.53 -5.64 10.96
N LEU A 117 10.23 -5.34 10.85
CA LEU A 117 9.17 -6.16 11.43
C LEU A 117 8.52 -6.99 10.33
N LYS A 118 8.51 -8.31 10.54
CA LYS A 118 7.82 -9.25 9.65
C LYS A 118 6.58 -9.76 10.32
N MET A 119 5.48 -9.83 9.60
CA MET A 119 4.25 -10.46 10.02
C MET A 119 4.12 -11.84 9.34
N ASP A 120 3.26 -12.70 9.88
CA ASP A 120 2.80 -13.88 9.16
C ASP A 120 2.16 -13.47 7.83
N PRO A 121 2.42 -14.17 6.70
CA PRO A 121 1.88 -13.79 5.38
C PRO A 121 0.35 -13.69 5.30
N SER A 122 -0.39 -14.26 6.27
CA SER A 122 -1.84 -14.11 6.38
C SER A 122 -2.30 -12.84 7.10
N CYS A 123 -1.39 -11.95 7.47
CA CYS A 123 -1.68 -10.67 8.12
C CYS A 123 -0.67 -9.64 7.70
N ASP A 124 -1.09 -8.70 6.86
CA ASP A 124 -0.22 -7.66 6.37
C ASP A 124 -0.47 -6.31 7.07
N PHE A 125 0.42 -5.35 6.88
CA PHE A 125 0.30 -4.03 7.53
C PHE A 125 -0.87 -3.20 7.00
N ILE A 126 -1.39 -3.51 5.80
CA ILE A 126 -2.61 -2.87 5.29
C ILE A 126 -3.80 -3.35 6.10
N ASP A 127 -3.96 -4.65 6.29
CA ASP A 127 -5.03 -5.25 7.07
C ASP A 127 -5.00 -4.78 8.52
N LEU A 128 -3.81 -4.69 9.13
CA LEU A 128 -3.64 -4.10 10.46
C LEU A 128 -4.16 -2.66 10.51
N SER A 129 -3.82 -1.82 9.51
CA SER A 129 -4.28 -0.43 9.47
C SER A 129 -5.81 -0.31 9.32
N ILE A 130 -6.45 -1.29 8.67
CA ILE A 130 -7.90 -1.32 8.48
C ILE A 130 -8.60 -1.79 9.76
N ASN A 131 -8.06 -2.82 10.42
CA ASN A 131 -8.69 -3.47 11.57
C ASN A 131 -8.46 -2.69 12.87
N TYR A 132 -7.26 -2.14 13.06
CA TYR A 132 -6.83 -1.49 14.30
C TYR A 132 -6.66 0.02 14.17
N GLY A 133 -6.77 0.56 12.95
CA GLY A 133 -6.69 2.00 12.68
C GLY A 133 -5.26 2.54 12.65
N ASP A 134 -5.10 3.78 13.08
CA ASP A 134 -3.82 4.49 13.04
C ASP A 134 -2.81 3.92 14.04
N PHE A 135 -1.57 3.83 13.60
CA PHE A 135 -0.44 3.35 14.41
C PHE A 135 0.13 4.48 15.27
N LYS A 136 0.89 4.12 16.31
CA LYS A 136 1.87 4.99 16.97
C LYS A 136 3.23 4.29 16.99
N ALA A 137 4.28 4.98 17.36
CA ALA A 137 5.59 4.41 17.59
C ALA A 137 6.08 4.77 18.99
N ALA A 138 6.73 3.83 19.66
CA ALA A 138 7.40 4.05 20.94
C ALA A 138 8.92 3.99 20.74
N TYR A 139 9.63 5.01 21.23
CA TYR A 139 11.07 5.02 21.34
C TYR A 139 11.50 4.32 22.62
N ILE A 140 12.37 3.33 22.51
CA ILE A 140 12.66 2.41 23.61
C ILE A 140 14.16 2.37 23.89
N ASP A 141 14.52 2.43 25.17
CA ASP A 141 15.92 2.31 25.62
C ASP A 141 16.37 0.83 25.72
N ALA A 142 17.60 0.61 26.18
CA ALA A 142 18.20 -0.73 26.26
C ALA A 142 17.48 -1.64 27.27
N GLU A 143 16.85 -1.05 28.28
CA GLU A 143 16.16 -1.73 29.38
C GLU A 143 14.66 -1.96 29.08
N GLY A 144 14.17 -1.48 27.94
CA GLY A 144 12.78 -1.61 27.54
C GLY A 144 11.84 -0.57 28.15
N ASN A 145 12.38 0.55 28.64
CA ASN A 145 11.57 1.70 29.04
C ASN A 145 11.21 2.55 27.82
N ILE A 146 10.04 3.18 27.89
CA ILE A 146 9.56 4.07 26.84
C ILE A 146 10.10 5.48 27.12
N LEU A 147 10.86 6.00 26.18
CA LEU A 147 11.41 7.36 26.21
C LEU A 147 10.44 8.40 25.64
N GLY A 148 9.58 7.97 24.73
CA GLY A 148 8.55 8.80 24.13
C GLY A 148 7.66 8.00 23.20
N VAL A 149 6.46 8.52 22.95
CA VAL A 149 5.48 7.93 22.02
C VAL A 149 5.06 9.00 21.02
N THR A 150 5.03 8.64 19.75
CA THR A 150 4.60 9.54 18.68
C THR A 150 3.10 9.83 18.73
N SER A 151 2.70 10.87 18.03
CA SER A 151 1.32 11.06 17.57
C SER A 151 0.88 9.90 16.66
N ALA A 152 -0.44 9.81 16.43
CA ALA A 152 -1.01 8.83 15.51
C ALA A 152 -0.45 9.02 14.09
N SER A 153 -0.26 7.92 13.38
CA SER A 153 0.39 7.89 12.08
C SER A 153 -0.41 8.64 11.01
N GLU A 154 0.27 9.38 10.15
CA GLU A 154 -0.27 9.75 8.83
C GLU A 154 0.08 8.68 7.79
N THR A 155 -0.81 8.45 6.81
CA THR A 155 -0.55 7.49 5.74
C THR A 155 0.04 8.17 4.50
N ALA A 156 1.22 7.74 4.08
CA ALA A 156 1.84 8.14 2.82
C ALA A 156 1.77 7.01 1.78
N TYR A 157 1.83 7.36 0.49
CA TYR A 157 1.78 6.41 -0.63
C TYR A 157 2.96 6.65 -1.57
N SER A 158 3.69 5.59 -1.90
CA SER A 158 4.86 5.65 -2.77
C SER A 158 4.92 4.42 -3.66
N MET A 159 5.23 4.60 -4.94
CA MET A 159 5.49 3.50 -5.87
C MET A 159 6.93 2.98 -5.77
N ASP A 160 7.80 3.70 -5.06
CA ASP A 160 9.24 3.44 -5.04
C ASP A 160 9.74 2.99 -3.66
N THR A 161 8.96 3.25 -2.62
CA THR A 161 9.30 2.94 -1.22
C THR A 161 8.52 1.69 -0.78
N PRO A 162 9.16 0.71 -0.10
CA PRO A 162 8.48 -0.44 0.47
C PRO A 162 7.52 -0.04 1.61
N TYR A 163 6.74 -1.01 2.08
CA TYR A 163 5.91 -0.83 3.27
C TYR A 163 6.79 -0.57 4.49
N GLY A 164 6.35 0.32 5.37
CA GLY A 164 7.17 0.69 6.49
C GLY A 164 6.64 1.83 7.33
N PHE A 165 7.47 2.24 8.27
CA PHE A 165 7.21 3.30 9.21
C PHE A 165 8.43 4.22 9.26
N SER A 166 8.18 5.52 9.25
CA SER A 166 9.24 6.51 9.46
C SER A 166 8.80 7.49 10.53
N THR A 167 9.62 7.65 11.56
CA THR A 167 9.39 8.67 12.59
C THR A 167 10.33 9.85 12.44
N GLU A 168 9.83 11.03 12.79
CA GLU A 168 10.60 12.27 12.90
C GLU A 168 10.12 12.99 14.16
N GLY A 169 10.89 12.86 15.25
CA GLY A 169 10.51 13.39 16.56
C GLY A 169 9.19 12.80 17.07
N ASP A 170 8.15 13.62 17.21
CA ASP A 170 6.83 13.21 17.70
C ASP A 170 5.87 12.75 16.59
N SER A 171 6.30 12.72 15.34
CA SER A 171 5.49 12.35 14.19
C SER A 171 5.78 10.92 13.71
N LEU A 172 4.77 10.26 13.16
CA LEU A 172 4.88 8.94 12.54
C LEU A 172 4.21 8.95 11.17
N THR A 173 4.90 8.41 10.17
CA THR A 173 4.33 8.13 8.84
C THR A 173 4.27 6.63 8.62
N PHE A 174 3.08 6.13 8.29
CA PHE A 174 2.90 4.78 7.75
C PHE A 174 3.00 4.83 6.22
N GLN A 175 4.08 4.28 5.69
CA GLN A 175 4.35 4.23 4.26
C GLN A 175 3.68 3.01 3.64
N ARG A 176 2.74 3.26 2.72
CA ARG A 176 2.12 2.22 1.88
C ARG A 176 2.79 2.19 0.53
N HIS A 177 3.22 1.00 0.11
CA HIS A 177 3.65 0.81 -1.26
C HIS A 177 2.44 0.83 -2.21
N GLY A 178 2.56 1.54 -3.32
CA GLY A 178 1.54 1.64 -4.35
C GLY A 178 0.92 3.03 -4.52
N ALA A 179 -0.01 3.13 -5.46
CA ALA A 179 -0.75 4.38 -5.71
C ALA A 179 -1.75 4.68 -4.61
N HIS A 180 -1.93 5.97 -4.34
CA HIS A 180 -3.04 6.46 -3.53
C HIS A 180 -4.40 5.94 -4.07
N PRO A 181 -5.34 5.48 -3.23
CA PRO A 181 -6.62 4.86 -3.66
C PRO A 181 -7.45 5.73 -4.63
N ARG A 182 -7.41 7.05 -4.44
CA ARG A 182 -8.02 8.02 -5.38
C ARG A 182 -7.44 7.93 -6.79
N THR A 183 -6.12 7.80 -6.92
CA THR A 183 -5.45 7.67 -8.23
C THR A 183 -5.86 6.37 -8.91
N ILE A 184 -5.91 5.26 -8.16
CA ILE A 184 -6.40 3.96 -8.66
C ILE A 184 -7.86 4.09 -9.13
N SER A 185 -8.71 4.73 -8.33
CA SER A 185 -10.13 4.93 -8.64
C SER A 185 -10.34 5.75 -9.92
N ILE A 186 -9.56 6.81 -10.11
CA ILE A 186 -9.60 7.65 -11.33
C ILE A 186 -9.16 6.84 -12.54
N MET A 187 -8.10 6.04 -12.42
CA MET A 187 -7.61 5.17 -13.49
C MET A 187 -8.67 4.14 -13.90
N ILE A 188 -9.32 3.47 -12.95
CA ILE A 188 -10.40 2.52 -13.20
C ILE A 188 -11.59 3.21 -13.88
N ALA A 189 -12.02 4.37 -13.37
CA ALA A 189 -13.12 5.13 -13.95
C ALA A 189 -12.82 5.57 -15.40
N ALA A 190 -11.61 6.04 -15.66
CA ALA A 190 -11.16 6.41 -17.00
C ALA A 190 -11.14 5.20 -17.95
N ALA A 191 -10.61 4.06 -17.50
CA ALA A 191 -10.61 2.82 -18.28
C ALA A 191 -12.03 2.34 -18.61
N ALA A 192 -12.93 2.35 -17.63
CA ALA A 192 -14.34 1.99 -17.82
C ALA A 192 -15.04 2.92 -18.83
N LEU A 193 -14.81 4.24 -18.72
CA LEU A 193 -15.36 5.22 -19.67
C LEU A 193 -14.88 4.96 -21.10
N VAL A 194 -13.61 4.63 -21.30
CA VAL A 194 -13.07 4.29 -22.62
C VAL A 194 -13.71 3.00 -23.14
N LEU A 195 -13.80 1.95 -22.32
CA LEU A 195 -14.40 0.66 -22.71
C LEU A 195 -15.89 0.77 -23.07
N ILE A 196 -16.63 1.65 -22.41
CA ILE A 196 -18.06 1.88 -22.71
C ILE A 196 -18.24 2.81 -23.92
N SER A 197 -17.46 3.89 -24.01
CA SER A 197 -17.63 4.89 -25.07
C SER A 197 -17.13 4.41 -26.43
N LEU A 198 -16.07 3.59 -26.48
CA LEU A 198 -15.45 3.15 -27.73
C LEU A 198 -16.40 2.32 -28.61
N PRO A 199 -17.13 1.30 -28.10
CA PRO A 199 -18.11 0.55 -28.89
C PRO A 199 -19.26 1.41 -29.38
N ILE A 200 -19.74 2.36 -28.57
CA ILE A 200 -20.82 3.28 -28.93
C ILE A 200 -20.38 4.18 -30.08
N ILE A 201 -19.18 4.77 -29.99
CA ILE A 201 -18.60 5.60 -31.04
C ILE A 201 -18.40 4.78 -32.33
N ILE A 202 -17.85 3.57 -32.23
CA ILE A 202 -17.68 2.67 -33.38
C ILE A 202 -19.04 2.33 -34.02
N GLY A 203 -20.04 1.94 -33.22
CA GLY A 203 -21.39 1.62 -33.67
C GLY A 203 -22.07 2.81 -34.36
N PHE A 204 -21.93 4.01 -33.82
CA PHE A 204 -22.42 5.24 -34.43
C PHE A 204 -21.76 5.54 -35.77
N ILE A 205 -20.43 5.37 -35.86
CA ILE A 205 -19.68 5.58 -37.11
C ILE A 205 -20.09 4.54 -38.18
N VAL A 206 -20.20 3.26 -37.81
CA VAL A 206 -20.60 2.18 -38.72
C VAL A 206 -22.03 2.38 -39.21
N SER A 207 -22.97 2.73 -38.33
CA SER A 207 -24.36 2.98 -38.70
C SER A 207 -24.50 4.18 -39.66
N LYS A 208 -23.79 5.29 -39.41
CA LYS A 208 -23.74 6.43 -40.35
C LYS A 208 -23.16 6.05 -41.70
N ARG A 209 -22.11 5.22 -41.74
CA ARG A 209 -21.54 4.72 -43.01
C ARG A 209 -22.51 3.84 -43.79
N LYS A 210 -23.18 2.89 -43.12
CA LYS A 210 -24.19 2.04 -43.77
C LYS A 210 -25.35 2.87 -44.34
N LYS A 211 -25.83 3.89 -43.61
CA LYS A 211 -26.87 4.82 -44.12
C LYS A 211 -26.42 5.58 -45.37
N ARG A 212 -25.17 6.08 -45.40
CA ARG A 212 -24.62 6.80 -46.57
C ARG A 212 -24.46 5.89 -47.79
N LEU A 213 -24.03 4.64 -47.60
CA LEU A 213 -23.91 3.67 -48.69
C LEU A 213 -25.28 3.34 -49.29
N LYS A 214 -26.28 3.02 -48.46
CA LYS A 214 -27.66 2.76 -48.92
C LYS A 214 -28.29 3.95 -49.66
N ALA A 215 -28.03 5.18 -49.19
CA ALA A 215 -28.53 6.39 -49.87
C ALA A 215 -27.87 6.58 -51.24
N SER A 216 -26.57 6.29 -51.35
CA SER A 216 -25.84 6.34 -52.63
C SER A 216 -26.28 5.24 -53.60
N GLU A 217 -26.64 4.05 -53.12
CA GLU A 217 -27.17 2.97 -53.96
C GLU A 217 -28.55 3.32 -54.53
N ARG A 218 -29.48 3.79 -53.68
CA ARG A 218 -30.81 4.24 -54.13
C ARG A 218 -30.75 5.37 -55.14
N ALA A 219 -29.86 6.35 -54.93
CA ALA A 219 -29.68 7.45 -55.89
C ALA A 219 -29.20 6.97 -57.27
N LYS A 220 -28.41 5.89 -57.33
CA LYS A 220 -27.97 5.27 -58.59
C LYS A 220 -29.09 4.48 -59.27
N GLU A 221 -29.91 3.74 -58.51
CA GLU A 221 -31.08 3.04 -59.07
C GLU A 221 -32.07 4.01 -59.69
N THR A 222 -32.43 5.10 -58.98
CA THR A 222 -33.37 6.11 -59.51
C THR A 222 -32.85 6.80 -60.78
N GLN A 223 -31.53 6.96 -60.92
CA GLN A 223 -30.93 7.54 -62.13
C GLN A 223 -30.92 6.57 -63.33
N ASN A 224 -30.92 5.27 -63.08
CA ASN A 224 -31.01 4.25 -64.13
C ASN A 224 -32.46 4.05 -64.62
N ASP A 225 -33.45 4.18 -63.75
CA ASP A 225 -34.88 4.05 -64.12
C ASP A 225 -35.42 5.24 -64.94
N LEU A 226 -34.70 6.37 -64.96
CA LEU A 226 -35.05 7.60 -65.70
C LEU A 226 -34.40 7.69 -67.10
N LYS A 227 -33.64 6.67 -67.52
CA LYS A 227 -33.03 6.58 -68.86
C LYS A 227 -33.74 5.54 -69.71
#